data_AF-A0A2D5S3J7-F1
#
_entry.id   AF-A0A2D5S3J7-F1
#
_cell.length_a   1.000
_cell.length_b   1.000
_cell.length_c   1.000
_cell.angle_alpha   90.00
_cell.angle_beta   90.00
_cell.angle_gamma   90.00
#
_symmetry.space_group_name_H-M   'P 1'
#
loop_
_entity.id
_entity.type
_entity.pdbx_description
1 polymer ?
#
loop_
_entity_poly.entity_id
_entity_poly.type
_entity_poly.pdbx_seq_one_letter_code
_entity_poly.pdbx_strand_id
1 'polypeptide(L)'
;MPFSAMKTGIHQQPCCPRCGYDLVGDGDFWKDACPLEMICPECGFRVDLIDVLGREQVPGWFIGVGQGWWGMLRRGPGTALRMVVPFHRESRLRLAHLHRSFSDRALVVWLLSLLLLAVSAVAMSTIMIEGANAIQDLRLGRAKLQSASVPADDRNLATLVLVRCSARLQLVGKDLASGFPTGSRWNPNGMNLSRLRRSVPDLRGGPTDLWESRWPLRRVTRMVSPPASVVVLAVILSPLTLLLLPWSLRKCQVSPRQILRLACLSLALLLIPVVVESIVALFTAEPRWFYLEALGRGDRNQWWSQRLGPLLLLALLFFWWIGACRLLGLPRAPWIALAMVVIGSLLAMALLGPESIRMMLSRR
;
A
#
# COMPACT_ATOMS: atom_id res chain seq x y z
N MET A 1 -34.99 -13.05 -27.09
CA MET A 1 -33.91 -12.22 -26.50
C MET A 1 -33.80 -10.95 -27.34
N PRO A 2 -34.10 -9.76 -26.79
CA PRO A 2 -34.02 -8.53 -27.56
C PRO A 2 -32.54 -8.17 -27.78
N PHE A 3 -32.18 -7.92 -29.04
CA PHE A 3 -30.88 -7.36 -29.40
C PHE A 3 -30.83 -5.92 -28.86
N SER A 4 -30.21 -5.75 -27.68
CA SER A 4 -29.87 -4.44 -27.12
C SER A 4 -29.09 -3.65 -28.17
N ALA A 5 -29.56 -2.41 -28.40
CA ALA A 5 -28.96 -1.41 -29.27
C ALA A 5 -27.43 -1.51 -29.28
N MET A 6 -26.90 -1.91 -30.43
CA MET A 6 -25.48 -1.99 -30.72
C MET A 6 -24.94 -0.56 -30.69
N LYS A 7 -24.47 -0.15 -29.51
CA LYS A 7 -23.78 1.13 -29.28
C LYS A 7 -22.80 1.31 -30.44
N THR A 8 -22.93 2.38 -31.20
CA THR A 8 -22.03 2.76 -32.30
C THR A 8 -20.62 2.85 -31.74
N GLY A 9 -19.94 1.71 -31.77
CA GLY A 9 -18.61 1.54 -31.22
C GLY A 9 -17.71 2.42 -32.03
N ILE A 10 -17.05 3.37 -31.37
CA ILE A 10 -15.93 4.12 -31.93
C ILE A 10 -15.05 3.10 -32.66
N HIS A 11 -15.00 3.19 -34.00
CA HIS A 11 -14.11 2.37 -34.82
C HIS A 11 -12.69 2.72 -34.39
N GLN A 12 -12.14 1.95 -33.45
CA GLN A 12 -10.76 2.13 -33.03
C GLN A 12 -9.90 1.80 -34.25
N GLN A 13 -9.17 2.80 -34.73
CA GLN A 13 -8.20 2.60 -35.79
C GLN A 13 -7.22 1.51 -35.34
N PRO A 14 -6.95 0.49 -36.19
CA PRO A 14 -6.00 -0.56 -35.88
C PRO A 14 -4.63 0.09 -35.66
N CYS A 15 -4.11 -0.03 -34.44
CA CYS A 15 -2.79 0.50 -34.08
C CYS A 15 -1.93 -0.62 -33.51
N CYS A 16 -0.62 -0.52 -33.72
CA CYS A 16 0.34 -1.44 -33.17
C CYS A 16 0.25 -1.42 -31.64
N PRO A 17 0.00 -2.57 -30.98
CA PRO A 17 -0.21 -2.60 -29.55
C PRO A 17 1.07 -2.35 -28.75
N ARG A 18 2.25 -2.16 -29.38
CA ARG A 18 3.54 -1.89 -28.70
C ARG A 18 3.98 -0.43 -28.78
N CYS A 19 4.03 0.14 -29.98
CA CYS A 19 4.44 1.53 -30.18
C CYS A 19 3.26 2.50 -30.39
N GLY A 20 2.07 1.99 -30.71
CA GLY A 20 0.89 2.82 -31.03
C GLY A 20 0.87 3.34 -32.47
N TYR A 21 1.76 2.87 -33.35
CA TYR A 21 1.77 3.21 -34.77
C TYR A 21 0.43 2.85 -35.44
N ASP A 22 -0.08 3.73 -36.29
CA ASP A 22 -1.32 3.50 -37.03
C ASP A 22 -1.09 2.50 -38.17
N LEU A 23 -1.80 1.38 -38.14
CA LEU A 23 -1.70 0.31 -39.14
C LEU A 23 -2.71 0.52 -40.29
N VAL A 24 -3.54 1.57 -40.25
CA VAL A 24 -4.48 1.89 -41.33
C VAL A 24 -3.76 2.22 -42.64
N GLY A 25 -2.56 2.82 -42.56
CA GLY A 25 -1.76 3.14 -43.75
C GLY A 25 -1.39 1.93 -44.61
N ASP A 26 -1.29 0.74 -44.00
CA ASP A 26 -1.05 -0.52 -44.70
C ASP A 26 -2.34 -1.19 -45.19
N GLY A 27 -3.50 -0.58 -44.90
CA GLY A 27 -4.83 -1.15 -45.18
C GLY A 27 -5.16 -1.30 -46.66
N ASP A 28 -4.50 -0.53 -47.55
CA ASP A 28 -4.67 -0.73 -48.99
C ASP A 28 -4.11 -2.08 -49.45
N PHE A 29 -3.07 -2.60 -48.79
CA PHE A 29 -2.54 -3.94 -49.04
C PHE A 29 -3.51 -5.04 -48.57
N TRP A 30 -4.40 -4.74 -47.62
CA TRP A 30 -5.31 -5.73 -47.05
C TRP A 30 -6.42 -6.15 -48.01
N LYS A 31 -6.64 -5.38 -49.09
CA LYS A 31 -7.60 -5.71 -50.16
C LYS A 31 -7.13 -6.89 -50.99
N ASP A 32 -5.82 -7.03 -51.17
CA ASP A 32 -5.20 -8.02 -52.06
C ASP A 32 -4.76 -9.29 -51.31
N ALA A 33 -4.39 -9.16 -50.03
CA ALA A 33 -4.12 -10.27 -49.14
C ALA A 33 -4.55 -9.92 -47.72
N CYS A 34 -5.20 -10.84 -46.99
CA CYS A 34 -5.48 -10.67 -45.57
C CYS A 34 -4.36 -11.36 -44.75
N PRO A 35 -3.27 -10.65 -44.40
CA PRO A 35 -2.27 -11.24 -43.53
C PRO A 35 -2.89 -11.49 -42.15
N LEU A 36 -2.72 -12.71 -41.63
CA LEU A 36 -3.07 -12.99 -40.22
C LEU A 36 -2.02 -12.42 -39.26
N GLU A 37 -0.78 -12.30 -39.72
CA GLU A 37 0.34 -11.71 -38.98
C GLU A 37 1.01 -10.62 -39.81
N MET A 38 1.35 -9.50 -39.19
CA MET A 38 2.14 -8.43 -39.80
C MET A 38 3.29 -7.99 -38.90
N ILE A 39 4.34 -7.42 -39.47
CA ILE A 39 5.45 -6.82 -38.71
C ILE A 39 5.23 -5.31 -38.72
N CYS A 40 5.12 -4.70 -37.54
CA CYS A 40 5.01 -3.26 -37.43
C CYS A 40 6.27 -2.59 -38.03
N PRO A 41 6.13 -1.68 -39.01
CA PRO A 41 7.27 -1.10 -39.71
C PRO A 41 8.14 -0.21 -38.79
N GLU A 42 7.53 0.41 -37.78
CA GLU A 42 8.25 1.21 -36.78
C GLU A 42 9.07 0.33 -35.83
N CYS A 43 8.40 -0.58 -35.10
CA CYS A 43 8.98 -1.25 -33.95
C CYS A 43 9.41 -2.70 -34.16
N GLY A 44 9.20 -3.25 -35.36
CA GLY A 44 9.50 -4.65 -35.70
C GLY A 44 8.70 -5.68 -34.90
N PHE A 45 7.66 -5.25 -34.18
CA PHE A 45 6.81 -6.16 -33.40
C PHE A 45 5.92 -6.97 -34.32
N ARG A 46 5.86 -8.29 -34.11
CA ARG A 46 4.90 -9.16 -34.80
C ARG A 46 3.52 -8.94 -34.19
N VAL A 47 2.64 -8.36 -34.99
CA VAL A 47 1.25 -8.07 -34.66
C VAL A 47 0.41 -9.19 -35.26
N ASP A 48 -0.34 -9.89 -34.42
CA ASP A 48 -1.43 -10.75 -34.88
C ASP A 48 -2.64 -9.85 -35.18
N LEU A 49 -3.07 -9.82 -36.45
CA LEU A 49 -4.16 -8.96 -36.89
C LEU A 49 -5.50 -9.44 -36.32
N ILE A 50 -5.63 -10.70 -35.89
CA ILE A 50 -6.79 -11.17 -35.13
C ILE A 50 -6.87 -10.42 -33.79
N ASP A 51 -5.76 -10.09 -33.16
CA ASP A 51 -5.78 -9.34 -31.90
C ASP A 51 -6.14 -7.86 -32.10
N VAL A 52 -5.74 -7.28 -33.23
CA VAL A 52 -5.88 -5.84 -33.51
C VAL A 52 -7.17 -5.50 -34.25
N LEU A 53 -7.70 -6.43 -35.03
CA LEU A 53 -8.96 -6.29 -35.77
C LEU A 53 -10.07 -7.13 -35.17
N GLY A 54 -9.72 -8.31 -34.67
CA GLY A 54 -10.70 -9.25 -34.14
C GLY A 54 -11.39 -8.70 -32.91
N ARG A 55 -12.66 -9.09 -32.78
CA ARG A 55 -13.47 -8.93 -31.57
C ARG A 55 -13.20 -10.06 -30.58
N GLU A 56 -11.97 -10.58 -30.53
CA GLU A 56 -11.63 -11.56 -29.52
C GLU A 56 -12.04 -11.00 -28.17
N GLN A 57 -12.92 -11.75 -27.51
CA GLN A 57 -13.47 -11.32 -26.25
C GLN A 57 -12.31 -11.37 -25.26
N VAL A 58 -11.94 -10.18 -24.79
CA VAL A 58 -11.03 -10.05 -23.66
C VAL A 58 -11.53 -11.02 -22.58
N PRO A 59 -10.66 -11.87 -22.01
CA PRO A 59 -11.10 -12.94 -21.14
C PRO A 59 -11.98 -12.39 -20.01
N GLY A 60 -13.11 -13.03 -19.73
CA GLY A 60 -14.09 -12.50 -18.76
C GLY A 60 -13.56 -12.30 -17.33
N TRP A 61 -12.41 -12.91 -17.01
CA TRP A 61 -11.69 -12.74 -15.75
C TRP A 61 -10.78 -11.51 -15.70
N PHE A 62 -10.48 -10.88 -16.84
CA PHE A 62 -9.59 -9.74 -16.91
C PHE A 62 -10.26 -8.48 -16.35
N ILE A 63 -9.54 -7.74 -15.52
CA ILE A 63 -10.02 -6.55 -14.82
C ILE A 63 -10.63 -5.49 -15.77
N GLY A 64 -10.07 -5.33 -16.97
CA GLY A 64 -10.53 -4.32 -17.93
C GLY A 64 -11.87 -4.66 -18.61
N VAL A 65 -12.41 -5.88 -18.44
CA VAL A 65 -13.73 -6.27 -18.96
C VAL A 65 -14.87 -5.76 -18.06
N GLY A 66 -14.57 -5.52 -16.78
CA GLY A 66 -15.58 -5.06 -15.84
C GLY A 66 -15.93 -3.60 -16.05
N GLN A 67 -17.19 -3.30 -16.40
CA GLN A 67 -17.70 -1.95 -16.29
C GLN A 67 -17.93 -1.59 -14.82
N GLY A 68 -17.44 -0.41 -14.44
CA GLY A 68 -17.59 0.14 -13.09
C GLY A 68 -16.64 -0.44 -12.04
N TRP A 69 -16.57 0.26 -10.91
CA TRP A 69 -15.67 -0.03 -9.80
C TRP A 69 -15.78 -1.47 -9.27
N TRP A 70 -17.00 -1.95 -9.02
CA TRP A 70 -17.25 -3.30 -8.50
C TRP A 70 -16.83 -4.40 -9.48
N GLY A 71 -17.06 -4.19 -10.79
CA GLY A 71 -16.66 -5.11 -11.84
C GLY A 71 -15.14 -5.26 -11.92
N MET A 72 -14.41 -4.17 -11.70
CA MET A 72 -12.94 -4.14 -11.65
C MET A 72 -12.43 -4.79 -10.36
N LEU A 73 -13.00 -4.44 -9.20
CA LEU A 73 -12.57 -4.96 -7.89
C LEU A 73 -12.74 -6.48 -7.80
N ARG A 74 -13.88 -7.01 -8.25
CA ARG A 74 -14.14 -8.47 -8.23
C ARG A 74 -13.20 -9.26 -9.15
N ARG A 75 -12.76 -8.66 -10.26
CA ARG A 75 -11.87 -9.30 -11.25
C ARG A 75 -10.39 -9.06 -10.99
N GLY A 76 -10.05 -8.04 -10.21
CA GLY A 76 -8.67 -7.68 -9.86
C GLY A 76 -7.87 -8.86 -9.29
N PRO A 77 -8.33 -9.52 -8.21
CA PRO A 77 -7.63 -10.67 -7.64
C PRO A 77 -7.46 -11.82 -8.64
N GLY A 78 -8.49 -12.09 -9.44
CA GLY A 78 -8.44 -13.13 -10.47
C GLY A 78 -7.48 -12.81 -11.62
N THR A 79 -7.29 -11.53 -11.95
CA THR A 79 -6.27 -11.08 -12.90
C THR A 79 -4.88 -11.18 -12.28
N ALA A 80 -4.72 -10.71 -11.04
CA ALA A 80 -3.48 -10.77 -10.28
C ALA A 80 -2.92 -12.20 -10.23
N LEU A 81 -3.76 -13.12 -9.74
CA LEU A 81 -3.38 -14.51 -9.54
C LEU A 81 -2.97 -15.18 -10.85
N ARG A 82 -3.70 -14.93 -11.95
CA ARG A 82 -3.39 -15.50 -13.27
C ARG A 82 -2.14 -14.88 -13.90
N MET A 83 -1.86 -13.60 -13.67
CA MET A 83 -0.61 -12.98 -14.13
C MET A 83 0.61 -13.44 -13.33
N VAL A 84 0.42 -13.76 -12.04
CA VAL A 84 1.46 -14.30 -11.15
C VAL A 84 1.80 -15.76 -11.45
N VAL A 85 0.95 -16.50 -12.15
CA VAL A 85 1.23 -17.88 -12.59
C VAL A 85 1.72 -17.86 -14.05
N PRO A 86 3.04 -17.72 -14.29
CA PRO A 86 3.60 -17.52 -15.63
C PRO A 86 3.53 -18.76 -16.54
N PHE A 87 3.07 -19.90 -16.02
CA PHE A 87 3.09 -21.19 -16.72
C PHE A 87 1.73 -21.63 -17.26
N HIS A 88 0.64 -20.90 -16.97
CA HIS A 88 -0.67 -21.30 -17.47
C HIS A 88 -0.86 -20.88 -18.93
N ARG A 89 -1.22 -21.81 -19.82
CA ARG A 89 -1.41 -21.51 -21.26
C ARG A 89 -2.50 -20.45 -21.50
N GLU A 90 -3.51 -20.43 -20.64
CA GLU A 90 -4.63 -19.49 -20.64
C GLU A 90 -4.32 -18.13 -20.00
N SER A 91 -3.15 -17.94 -19.38
CA SER A 91 -2.74 -16.64 -18.83
C SER A 91 -2.10 -15.72 -19.87
N ARG A 92 -2.14 -16.10 -21.16
CA ARG A 92 -1.66 -15.27 -22.28
C ARG A 92 -2.61 -14.09 -22.52
N LEU A 93 -2.58 -13.13 -21.61
CA LEU A 93 -2.97 -11.77 -21.95
C LEU A 93 -2.04 -11.30 -23.06
N ARG A 94 -2.63 -10.80 -24.13
CA ARG A 94 -1.90 -10.19 -25.23
C ARG A 94 -1.88 -8.68 -25.02
N LEU A 95 -0.85 -8.02 -25.53
CA LEU A 95 -0.65 -6.58 -25.33
C LEU A 95 -1.82 -5.75 -25.92
N ALA A 96 -2.44 -6.23 -27.01
CA ALA A 96 -3.64 -5.64 -27.59
C ALA A 96 -4.83 -5.58 -26.62
N HIS A 97 -5.03 -6.63 -25.82
CA HIS A 97 -6.07 -6.65 -24.79
C HIS A 97 -5.82 -5.57 -23.74
N LEU A 98 -4.57 -5.39 -23.29
CA LEU A 98 -4.20 -4.33 -22.35
C LEU A 98 -4.47 -2.94 -22.93
N HIS A 99 -4.19 -2.75 -24.22
CA HIS A 99 -4.37 -1.47 -24.89
C HIS A 99 -5.86 -1.07 -25.01
N ARG A 100 -6.71 -2.02 -25.42
CA ARG A 100 -8.15 -1.77 -25.65
C ARG A 100 -8.98 -1.67 -24.36
N SER A 101 -8.64 -2.45 -23.34
CA SER A 101 -9.55 -2.65 -22.20
C SER A 101 -9.57 -1.49 -21.20
N PHE A 102 -8.60 -0.58 -21.26
CA PHE A 102 -8.51 0.55 -20.33
C PHE A 102 -8.54 1.87 -21.07
N SER A 103 -9.60 2.66 -20.83
CA SER A 103 -9.50 4.09 -21.08
C SER A 103 -8.53 4.69 -20.06
N ASP A 104 -7.72 5.67 -20.48
CA ASP A 104 -6.76 6.31 -19.58
C ASP A 104 -7.47 6.91 -18.35
N ARG A 105 -8.71 7.40 -18.53
CA ARG A 105 -9.56 7.89 -17.45
C ARG A 105 -9.93 6.79 -16.44
N ALA A 106 -10.35 5.61 -16.89
CA ALA A 106 -10.71 4.51 -16.00
C ALA A 106 -9.51 4.03 -15.19
N LEU A 107 -8.33 3.98 -15.80
CA LEU A 107 -7.08 3.61 -15.14
C LEU A 107 -6.68 4.63 -14.07
N VAL A 108 -6.78 5.94 -14.37
CA VAL A 108 -6.51 7.02 -13.39
C VAL A 108 -7.51 6.97 -12.23
N VAL A 109 -8.81 6.86 -12.51
CA VAL A 109 -9.85 6.77 -11.47
C VAL A 109 -9.60 5.56 -10.58
N TRP A 110 -9.32 4.40 -11.17
CA TRP A 110 -9.06 3.18 -10.41
C TRP A 110 -7.81 3.30 -9.54
N LEU A 111 -6.72 3.86 -10.08
CA LEU A 111 -5.50 4.13 -9.33
C LEU A 111 -5.75 5.08 -8.15
N LEU A 112 -6.46 6.18 -8.39
CA LEU A 112 -6.78 7.16 -7.35
C LEU A 112 -7.63 6.54 -6.24
N SER A 113 -8.63 5.75 -6.60
CA SER A 113 -9.49 5.07 -5.63
C SER A 113 -8.72 4.01 -4.82
N LEU A 114 -7.77 3.30 -5.43
CA LEU A 114 -6.89 2.40 -4.67
C LEU A 114 -5.96 3.16 -3.75
N LEU A 115 -5.36 4.27 -4.20
CA LEU A 115 -4.53 5.13 -3.36
C LEU A 115 -5.32 5.63 -2.15
N LEU A 116 -6.54 6.13 -2.36
CA LEU A 116 -7.44 6.56 -1.29
C LEU A 116 -7.76 5.41 -0.34
N LEU A 117 -8.00 4.20 -0.86
CA LEU A 117 -8.23 3.02 -0.03
C LEU A 117 -7.00 2.71 0.85
N ALA A 118 -5.79 2.72 0.30
CA ALA A 118 -4.58 2.49 1.09
C ALA A 118 -4.35 3.58 2.15
N VAL A 119 -4.52 4.86 1.80
CA VAL A 119 -4.41 5.96 2.76
C VAL A 119 -5.45 5.80 3.88
N SER A 120 -6.69 5.43 3.54
CA SER A 120 -7.73 5.18 4.54
C SER A 120 -7.41 3.99 5.44
N ALA A 121 -6.86 2.90 4.89
CA ALA A 121 -6.47 1.72 5.66
C ALA A 121 -5.32 2.05 6.63
N VAL A 122 -4.31 2.81 6.19
CA VAL A 122 -3.21 3.27 7.04
C VAL A 122 -3.71 4.22 8.13
N ALA A 123 -4.59 5.16 7.79
CA ALA A 123 -5.19 6.08 8.75
C ALA A 123 -6.00 5.33 9.82
N MET A 124 -6.87 4.40 9.40
CA MET A 124 -7.64 3.56 10.32
C MET A 124 -6.76 2.71 11.23
N SER A 125 -5.70 2.11 10.67
CA SER A 125 -4.73 1.34 11.45
C SER A 125 -4.06 2.21 12.51
N THR A 126 -3.67 3.43 12.14
CA THR A 126 -3.04 4.39 13.05
C THR A 126 -4.00 4.79 14.18
N ILE A 127 -5.25 5.13 13.85
CA ILE A 127 -6.29 5.50 14.83
C ILE A 127 -6.54 4.35 15.82
N MET A 128 -6.65 3.12 15.32
CA MET A 128 -6.89 1.94 16.17
C MET A 128 -5.73 1.66 17.11
N ILE A 129 -4.49 1.77 16.64
CA ILE A 129 -3.30 1.55 17.50
C ILE A 129 -3.19 2.64 18.56
N GLU A 130 -3.39 3.91 18.21
CA GLU A 130 -3.41 5.00 19.19
C GLU A 130 -4.54 4.84 20.21
N GLY A 131 -5.73 4.42 19.76
CA GLY A 131 -6.85 4.11 20.64
C GLY A 131 -6.54 2.98 21.63
N ALA A 132 -5.91 1.90 21.16
CA ALA A 132 -5.51 0.78 22.00
C ALA A 132 -4.47 1.20 23.06
N ASN A 133 -3.47 1.99 22.66
CA ASN A 133 -2.45 2.52 23.56
C ASN A 133 -3.07 3.43 24.64
N ALA A 134 -3.99 4.32 24.26
CA ALA A 134 -4.68 5.19 25.21
C ALA A 134 -5.49 4.40 26.24
N ILE A 135 -6.20 3.35 25.82
CA ILE A 135 -6.96 2.47 26.73
C ILE A 135 -6.01 1.76 27.70
N GLN A 136 -4.84 1.33 27.24
CA GLN A 136 -3.86 0.64 28.07
C GLN A 136 -3.23 1.56 29.11
N ASP A 137 -2.86 2.80 28.73
CA ASP A 137 -2.33 3.79 29.65
C ASP A 137 -3.36 4.13 30.75
N LEU A 138 -4.64 4.21 30.40
CA LEU A 138 -5.72 4.38 31.38
C LEU A 138 -5.86 3.19 32.34
N ARG A 139 -5.67 1.95 31.85
CA ARG A 139 -5.70 0.74 32.69
C ARG A 139 -4.52 0.68 33.64
N LEU A 140 -3.31 0.98 33.16
CA LEU A 140 -2.10 1.01 33.98
C LEU A 140 -2.16 2.12 35.02
N GLY A 141 -2.64 3.31 34.63
CA GLY A 141 -2.90 4.41 35.57
C GLY A 141 -3.89 4.00 36.66
N ARG A 142 -4.98 3.31 36.29
CA ARG A 142 -5.96 2.79 37.25
C ARG A 142 -5.37 1.75 38.20
N ALA A 143 -4.58 0.80 37.69
CA ALA A 143 -3.94 -0.22 38.51
C ALA A 143 -2.93 0.41 39.49
N LYS A 144 -2.13 1.37 39.03
CA LYS A 144 -1.16 2.09 39.87
C LYS A 144 -1.86 2.88 40.98
N LEU A 145 -2.98 3.53 40.67
CA LEU A 145 -3.82 4.22 41.66
C LEU A 145 -4.44 3.26 42.69
N GLN A 146 -4.82 2.05 42.26
CA GLN A 146 -5.35 1.03 43.18
C GLN A 146 -4.26 0.42 44.07
N SER A 147 -3.03 0.27 43.57
CA SER A 147 -1.89 -0.25 44.33
C SER A 147 -1.24 0.78 45.25
N ALA A 148 -1.34 2.07 44.91
CA ALA A 148 -0.89 3.13 45.80
C ALA A 148 -1.82 3.15 46.99
N SER A 149 -1.31 2.77 48.17
CA SER A 149 -2.01 2.84 49.45
C SER A 149 -2.23 4.31 49.83
N VAL A 150 -3.12 4.99 49.11
CA VAL A 150 -3.55 6.34 49.43
C VAL A 150 -4.49 6.25 50.64
N PRO A 151 -4.19 6.96 51.74
CA PRO A 151 -5.05 7.05 52.92
C PRO A 151 -6.47 7.40 52.50
N ALA A 152 -7.47 6.81 53.16
CA ALA A 152 -8.88 6.91 52.76
C ALA A 152 -9.39 8.35 52.64
N ASP A 153 -8.82 9.29 53.41
CA ASP A 153 -9.24 10.69 53.42
C ASP A 153 -8.82 11.51 52.18
N ASP A 154 -7.80 11.10 51.43
CA ASP A 154 -7.32 11.82 50.22
C ASP A 154 -7.86 11.24 48.90
N ARG A 155 -8.71 10.20 48.96
CA ARG A 155 -9.23 9.51 47.77
C ARG A 155 -10.19 10.35 46.93
N ASN A 156 -10.79 11.38 47.53
CA ASN A 156 -11.73 12.27 46.82
C ASN A 156 -11.03 13.29 45.91
N LEU A 157 -9.73 13.55 46.09
CA LEU A 157 -8.96 14.51 45.26
C LEU A 157 -8.18 13.87 44.10
N ALA A 158 -7.98 12.55 44.11
CA ALA A 158 -6.96 11.89 43.30
C ALA A 158 -7.41 11.39 41.93
N THR A 159 -8.69 11.51 41.56
CA THR A 159 -9.16 11.05 40.23
C THR A 159 -9.05 12.14 39.18
N LEU A 160 -7.85 12.70 39.03
CA LEU A 160 -7.48 13.55 37.90
C LEU A 160 -7.04 12.67 36.74
N VAL A 161 -7.96 12.43 35.81
CA VAL A 161 -7.64 11.75 34.57
C VAL A 161 -7.00 12.79 33.64
N LEU A 162 -5.69 12.69 33.44
CA LEU A 162 -4.98 13.47 32.42
C LEU A 162 -5.37 12.90 31.05
N VAL A 163 -6.35 13.53 30.40
CA VAL A 163 -6.74 13.18 29.04
C VAL A 163 -6.00 14.12 28.08
N ARG A 164 -5.15 13.54 27.22
CA ARG A 164 -4.41 14.31 26.21
C ARG A 164 -5.25 14.37 24.93
N CYS A 165 -5.91 15.51 24.69
CA CYS A 165 -6.57 15.80 23.42
C CYS A 165 -5.70 16.79 22.63
N SER A 166 -5.15 16.34 21.49
CA SER A 166 -4.46 17.14 20.45
C SER A 166 -3.74 18.40 20.98
N ALA A 167 -2.47 18.24 21.35
CA ALA A 167 -1.54 19.29 21.80
C ALA A 167 -1.83 19.99 23.15
N ARG A 168 -2.96 19.73 23.83
CA ARG A 168 -3.20 20.20 25.21
C ARG A 168 -3.53 19.03 26.14
N LEU A 169 -2.87 18.99 27.30
CA LEU A 169 -3.26 18.14 28.41
C LEU A 169 -4.46 18.80 29.09
N GLN A 170 -5.62 18.16 29.02
CA GLN A 170 -6.78 18.55 29.82
C GLN A 170 -6.83 17.64 31.05
N LEU A 171 -6.77 18.24 32.23
CA LEU A 171 -7.16 17.57 33.47
C LEU A 171 -8.67 17.41 33.42
N VAL A 172 -9.15 16.18 33.26
CA VAL A 172 -10.58 15.86 33.41
C VAL A 172 -10.73 15.18 34.77
N GLY A 173 -11.20 15.96 35.76
CA GLY A 173 -11.60 15.43 37.05
C GLY A 173 -12.87 14.58 36.90
N LYS A 174 -12.92 13.42 37.56
CA LYS A 174 -14.02 12.45 37.45
C LYS A 174 -15.28 12.81 38.26
N ASP A 175 -15.37 14.02 38.84
CA ASP A 175 -16.54 14.46 39.61
C ASP A 175 -17.63 15.11 38.74
N LEU A 176 -17.90 14.53 37.57
CA LEU A 176 -18.97 14.98 36.66
C LEU A 176 -20.32 14.30 36.93
N ALA A 177 -20.39 13.29 37.82
CA ALA A 177 -21.63 12.56 38.09
C ALA A 177 -22.41 13.08 39.32
N SER A 178 -21.79 13.86 40.20
CA SER A 178 -22.45 14.40 41.40
C SER A 178 -22.16 15.89 41.54
N GLY A 179 -22.89 16.70 40.77
CA GLY A 179 -23.09 18.13 41.01
C GLY A 179 -21.83 18.96 41.26
N PHE A 180 -21.28 19.57 40.21
CA PHE A 180 -20.46 20.76 40.40
C PHE A 180 -21.31 21.81 41.14
N PRO A 181 -20.89 22.31 42.32
CA PRO A 181 -21.54 23.46 42.92
C PRO A 181 -21.31 24.62 41.94
N THR A 182 -22.39 25.09 41.33
CA THR A 182 -22.46 26.19 40.36
C THR A 182 -22.03 27.55 40.93
N GLY A 183 -21.35 27.60 42.07
CA GLY A 183 -21.04 28.83 42.81
C GLY A 183 -19.57 29.10 43.13
N SER A 184 -18.66 28.12 43.10
CA SER A 184 -17.25 28.40 43.39
C SER A 184 -16.51 28.78 42.12
N ARG A 185 -16.18 30.07 41.96
CA ARG A 185 -15.22 30.55 40.95
C ARG A 185 -13.97 29.69 41.01
N TRP A 186 -13.80 28.82 40.03
CA TRP A 186 -12.55 28.13 39.81
C TRP A 186 -11.49 29.20 39.53
N ASN A 187 -10.55 29.39 40.45
CA ASN A 187 -9.47 30.33 40.30
C ASN A 187 -8.26 29.57 39.71
N PRO A 188 -8.03 29.60 38.38
CA PRO A 188 -6.91 28.90 37.75
C PRO A 188 -5.55 29.36 38.29
N ASN A 189 -5.46 30.53 38.90
CA ASN A 189 -4.22 31.08 39.45
C ASN A 189 -3.92 30.57 40.88
N GLY A 190 -4.87 29.90 41.54
CA GLY A 190 -4.69 29.37 42.90
C GLY A 190 -4.01 27.99 42.94
N MET A 191 -4.02 27.26 41.83
CA MET A 191 -3.37 25.96 41.74
C MET A 191 -1.89 26.16 41.44
N ASN A 192 -1.11 26.32 42.50
CA ASN A 192 0.33 26.49 42.41
C ASN A 192 0.95 25.18 41.90
N LEU A 193 1.10 25.06 40.57
CA LEU A 193 1.70 23.90 39.86
C LEU A 193 3.03 23.46 40.50
N SER A 194 3.74 24.38 41.14
CA SER A 194 4.96 24.09 41.89
C SER A 194 4.75 23.17 43.10
N ARG A 195 3.60 23.20 43.79
CA ARG A 195 3.26 22.29 44.90
C ARG A 195 2.92 20.88 44.39
N LEU A 196 2.20 20.79 43.26
CA LEU A 196 1.93 19.51 42.60
C LEU A 196 3.22 18.87 42.06
N ARG A 197 4.17 19.70 41.59
CA ARG A 197 5.49 19.26 41.13
C ARG A 197 6.43 18.79 42.25
N ARG A 198 6.18 19.18 43.51
CA ARG A 198 6.98 18.76 44.68
C ARG A 198 6.45 17.49 45.35
N SER A 199 5.16 17.21 45.24
CA SER A 199 4.51 16.08 45.90
C SER A 199 4.71 14.74 45.18
N VAL A 200 5.21 14.75 43.94
CA VAL A 200 5.57 13.53 43.20
C VAL A 200 7.04 13.59 42.75
N PRO A 201 8.00 13.40 43.68
CA PRO A 201 9.43 13.49 43.37
C PRO A 201 9.92 12.48 42.31
N ASP A 202 9.21 11.36 42.11
CA ASP A 202 9.55 10.33 41.12
C ASP A 202 9.21 10.68 39.65
N LEU A 203 8.53 11.80 39.39
CA LEU A 203 8.26 12.23 38.01
C LEU A 203 9.48 12.88 37.31
N ARG A 204 10.58 13.14 38.03
CA ARG A 204 11.82 13.70 37.43
C ARG A 204 12.57 12.71 36.55
N GLY A 205 12.31 11.41 36.66
CA GLY A 205 12.89 10.36 35.81
C GLY A 205 11.98 9.87 34.68
N GLY A 206 10.80 10.49 34.49
CA GLY A 206 9.91 10.10 33.39
C GLY A 206 10.57 10.40 32.04
N PRO A 207 10.60 9.46 31.09
CA PRO A 207 11.30 9.63 29.82
C PRO A 207 10.85 10.92 29.13
N THR A 208 11.78 11.86 29.00
CA THR A 208 11.60 13.16 28.33
C THR A 208 11.11 13.01 26.89
N ASP A 209 11.22 11.80 26.34
CA ASP A 209 10.70 11.41 25.04
C ASP A 209 9.22 11.73 24.86
N LEU A 210 8.37 11.67 25.91
CA LEU A 210 6.91 11.90 25.81
C LEU A 210 6.47 13.29 25.30
N TRP A 211 7.41 14.23 25.19
CA TRP A 211 7.16 15.64 24.86
C TRP A 211 7.62 16.06 23.44
N GLU A 212 8.26 15.19 22.66
CA GLU A 212 8.63 15.54 21.28
C GLU A 212 7.38 15.66 20.38
N SER A 213 7.17 16.79 19.72
CA SER A 213 6.07 17.02 18.76
C SER A 213 6.15 16.17 17.48
N ARG A 214 7.24 15.42 17.30
CA ARG A 214 7.45 14.47 16.17
C ARG A 214 6.85 13.08 16.40
N TRP A 215 6.10 12.90 17.50
CA TRP A 215 5.56 11.63 17.97
C TRP A 215 4.71 10.82 16.97
N PRO A 216 3.77 11.39 16.19
CA PRO A 216 2.92 10.57 15.34
C PRO A 216 3.70 9.99 14.15
N LEU A 217 4.57 10.77 13.50
CA LEU A 217 5.32 10.32 12.32
C LEU A 217 6.36 9.25 12.67
N ARG A 218 7.09 9.40 13.79
CA ARG A 218 8.04 8.37 14.25
C ARG A 218 7.37 7.05 14.65
N ARG A 219 6.11 7.10 15.10
CA ARG A 219 5.32 5.89 15.38
C ARG A 219 4.84 5.24 14.11
N VAL A 220 4.31 6.01 13.15
CA VAL A 220 3.88 5.47 11.86
C VAL A 220 5.05 4.79 11.12
N THR A 221 6.25 5.38 11.15
CA THR A 221 7.45 4.75 10.56
C THR A 221 7.99 3.55 11.35
N ARG A 222 7.64 3.40 12.63
CA ARG A 222 7.91 2.17 13.41
C ARG A 222 6.82 1.12 13.26
N MET A 223 5.58 1.52 12.95
CA MET A 223 4.44 0.62 12.74
C MET A 223 4.51 -0.07 11.38
N VAL A 224 5.00 0.62 10.35
CA VAL A 224 5.39 -0.04 9.11
C VAL A 224 6.73 -0.72 9.39
N SER A 225 6.75 -2.05 9.43
CA SER A 225 7.98 -2.78 9.64
C SER A 225 9.05 -2.28 8.63
N PRO A 226 10.31 -2.08 9.04
CA PRO A 226 11.38 -1.70 8.13
C PRO A 226 11.38 -2.50 6.82
N PRO A 227 11.14 -3.83 6.81
CA PRO A 227 11.07 -4.57 5.55
C PRO A 227 9.82 -4.24 4.71
N ALA A 228 8.66 -3.93 5.30
CA ALA A 228 7.47 -3.52 4.54
C ALA A 228 7.68 -2.16 3.83
N SER A 229 8.35 -1.21 4.48
CA SER A 229 8.66 0.08 3.85
C SER A 229 9.66 -0.08 2.68
N VAL A 230 10.65 -0.97 2.80
CA VAL A 230 11.56 -1.33 1.70
C VAL A 230 10.76 -1.88 0.52
N VAL A 231 9.83 -2.80 0.78
CA VAL A 231 8.99 -3.37 -0.27
C VAL A 231 8.14 -2.29 -0.94
N VAL A 232 7.42 -1.46 -0.18
CA VAL A 232 6.58 -0.39 -0.74
C VAL A 232 7.40 0.56 -1.62
N LEU A 233 8.59 0.94 -1.17
CA LEU A 233 9.46 1.81 -1.98
C LEU A 233 9.99 1.06 -3.21
N ALA A 234 10.36 -0.20 -3.08
CA ALA A 234 10.78 -1.04 -4.21
C ALA A 234 9.66 -1.18 -5.25
N VAL A 235 8.39 -1.25 -4.84
CA VAL A 235 7.23 -1.27 -5.74
C VAL A 235 7.13 0.03 -6.54
N ILE A 236 7.32 1.18 -5.90
CA ILE A 236 7.27 2.50 -6.57
C ILE A 236 8.47 2.69 -7.50
N LEU A 237 9.64 2.22 -7.07
CA LEU A 237 10.90 2.38 -7.79
C LEU A 237 11.07 1.39 -8.94
N SER A 238 10.51 0.18 -8.83
CA SER A 238 10.60 -0.84 -9.89
C SER A 238 10.13 -0.34 -11.27
N PRO A 239 8.95 0.28 -11.45
CA PRO A 239 8.57 0.81 -12.76
C PRO A 239 9.46 1.99 -13.20
N LEU A 240 9.97 2.79 -12.26
CA LEU A 240 10.95 3.86 -12.57
C LEU A 240 12.25 3.27 -13.11
N THR A 241 12.66 2.06 -12.69
CA THR A 241 13.84 1.41 -13.26
C THR A 241 13.69 1.15 -14.76
N LEU A 242 12.48 0.88 -15.28
CA LEU A 242 12.27 0.78 -16.72
C LEU A 242 12.55 2.10 -17.42
N LEU A 243 12.10 3.22 -16.84
CA LEU A 243 12.37 4.56 -17.39
C LEU A 243 13.87 4.89 -17.36
N LEU A 244 14.60 4.39 -16.36
CA LEU A 244 16.06 4.49 -16.22
C LEU A 244 16.83 3.48 -17.07
N LEU A 245 16.13 2.61 -17.80
CA LEU A 245 16.66 1.63 -18.75
C LEU A 245 16.39 2.10 -20.21
N PRO A 246 16.71 3.36 -20.59
CA PRO A 246 16.34 3.94 -21.89
C PRO A 246 16.99 3.18 -23.04
N TRP A 247 18.14 2.55 -22.83
CA TRP A 247 18.82 1.79 -23.87
C TRP A 247 18.05 0.52 -24.26
N SER A 248 17.53 -0.21 -23.27
CA SER A 248 16.67 -1.38 -23.51
C SER A 248 15.29 -1.00 -24.01
N LEU A 249 14.71 0.11 -23.54
CA LEU A 249 13.42 0.58 -24.00
C LEU A 249 13.47 1.12 -25.43
N ARG A 250 14.52 1.85 -25.81
CA ARG A 250 14.69 2.36 -27.19
C ARG A 250 14.80 1.22 -28.19
N LYS A 251 15.54 0.14 -27.85
CA LYS A 251 15.60 -1.07 -28.70
C LYS A 251 14.25 -1.76 -28.84
N CYS A 252 13.39 -1.64 -27.82
CA CYS A 252 12.07 -2.27 -27.82
C CYS A 252 10.96 -1.36 -28.33
N GLN A 253 11.22 -0.07 -28.56
CA GLN A 253 10.24 0.95 -28.98
C GLN A 253 8.88 0.85 -28.28
N VAL A 254 8.91 0.59 -26.97
CA VAL A 254 7.69 0.52 -26.16
C VAL A 254 7.19 1.95 -25.93
N SER A 255 5.91 2.20 -26.19
CA SER A 255 5.35 3.53 -25.97
C SER A 255 5.39 3.90 -24.47
N PRO A 256 5.69 5.18 -24.12
CA PRO A 256 5.72 5.62 -22.73
C PRO A 256 4.35 5.48 -22.04
N ARG A 257 3.26 5.57 -22.82
CA ARG A 257 1.89 5.33 -22.32
C ARG A 257 1.70 3.91 -21.80
N GLN A 258 2.28 2.91 -22.44
CA GLN A 258 2.18 1.52 -21.98
C GLN A 258 2.99 1.29 -20.71
N ILE A 259 4.17 1.89 -20.62
CA ILE A 259 4.99 1.84 -19.42
C ILE A 259 4.22 2.46 -18.25
N LEU A 260 3.57 3.62 -18.48
CA LEU A 260 2.73 4.25 -17.46
C LEU A 260 1.55 3.36 -17.04
N ARG A 261 0.82 2.78 -17.99
CA ARG A 261 -0.31 1.86 -17.67
C ARG A 261 0.17 0.65 -16.89
N LEU A 262 1.29 0.07 -17.27
CA LEU A 262 1.90 -1.07 -16.59
C LEU A 262 2.37 -0.68 -15.18
N ALA A 263 2.96 0.51 -15.01
CA ALA A 263 3.34 1.05 -13.72
C ALA A 263 2.12 1.24 -12.80
N CYS A 264 1.03 1.81 -13.31
CA CYS A 264 -0.21 1.98 -12.55
C CYS A 264 -0.84 0.62 -12.16
N LEU A 265 -0.86 -0.34 -13.08
CA LEU A 265 -1.33 -1.70 -12.79
C LEU A 265 -0.45 -2.40 -11.74
N SER A 266 0.86 -2.23 -11.84
CA SER A 266 1.82 -2.75 -10.85
C SER A 266 1.53 -2.16 -9.47
N LEU A 267 1.47 -0.83 -9.38
CA LEU A 267 1.21 -0.12 -8.13
C LEU A 267 -0.10 -0.60 -7.50
N ALA A 268 -1.16 -0.69 -8.30
CA ALA A 268 -2.46 -1.12 -7.84
C ALA A 268 -2.51 -2.56 -7.32
N LEU A 269 -1.90 -3.49 -8.04
CA LEU A 269 -1.86 -4.91 -7.64
C LEU A 269 -1.03 -5.13 -6.40
N LEU A 270 0.02 -4.34 -6.22
CA LEU A 270 0.93 -4.40 -5.08
C LEU A 270 0.39 -3.65 -3.86
N LEU A 271 -0.54 -2.72 -4.06
CA LEU A 271 -1.25 -2.06 -2.97
C LEU A 271 -2.15 -3.04 -2.19
N ILE A 272 -2.70 -4.06 -2.87
CA ILE A 272 -3.57 -5.07 -2.25
C ILE A 272 -2.84 -5.80 -1.11
N PRO A 273 -1.68 -6.46 -1.33
CA PRO A 273 -1.02 -7.18 -0.25
C PRO A 273 -0.47 -6.25 0.83
N VAL A 274 -0.13 -4.99 0.54
CA VAL A 274 0.22 -3.98 1.57
C VAL A 274 -0.98 -3.66 2.46
N VAL A 275 -2.17 -3.48 1.87
CA VAL A 275 -3.41 -3.28 2.62
C VAL A 275 -3.76 -4.53 3.42
N VAL A 276 -3.62 -5.72 2.83
CA VAL A 276 -3.85 -6.99 3.53
C VAL A 276 -2.87 -7.16 4.69
N GLU A 277 -1.57 -6.86 4.51
CA GLU A 277 -0.59 -6.90 5.60
C GLU A 277 -0.95 -5.91 6.70
N SER A 278 -1.36 -4.68 6.35
CA SER A 278 -1.81 -3.67 7.31
C SER A 278 -3.04 -4.15 8.11
N ILE A 279 -3.99 -4.79 7.43
CA ILE A 279 -5.19 -5.37 8.05
C ILE A 279 -4.82 -6.57 8.93
N VAL A 280 -3.95 -7.46 8.47
CA VAL A 280 -3.48 -8.62 9.25
C VAL A 280 -2.70 -8.14 10.47
N ALA A 281 -1.84 -7.13 10.32
CA ALA A 281 -1.15 -6.49 11.44
C ALA A 281 -2.16 -5.90 12.44
N LEU A 282 -3.24 -5.27 11.96
CA LEU A 282 -4.31 -4.75 12.81
C LEU A 282 -5.04 -5.85 13.58
N PHE A 283 -5.36 -6.98 12.95
CA PHE A 283 -6.05 -8.10 13.60
C PHE A 283 -5.15 -8.93 14.52
N THR A 284 -3.86 -9.04 14.19
CA THR A 284 -2.88 -9.77 14.99
C THR A 284 -2.33 -8.94 16.15
N ALA A 285 -2.49 -7.61 16.11
CA ALA A 285 -2.27 -6.70 17.22
C ALA A 285 -3.39 -6.84 18.27
N GLU A 286 -3.57 -8.04 18.83
CA GLU A 286 -4.17 -8.15 20.15
C GLU A 286 -3.26 -7.35 21.11
N PRO A 287 -3.79 -6.40 21.91
CA PRO A 287 -2.97 -5.50 22.73
C PRO A 287 -2.07 -6.24 23.73
N ARG A 288 -2.39 -7.50 24.05
CA ARG A 288 -1.57 -8.40 24.87
C ARG A 288 -0.24 -8.79 24.19
N TRP A 289 -0.22 -8.98 22.88
CA TRP A 289 1.00 -9.37 22.16
C TRP A 289 1.99 -8.22 22.03
N PHE A 290 1.49 -7.01 21.81
CA PHE A 290 2.32 -5.80 21.81
C PHE A 290 3.05 -5.62 23.15
N TYR A 291 2.40 -5.98 24.27
CA TYR A 291 3.00 -5.93 25.60
C TYR A 291 4.05 -7.03 25.82
N LEU A 292 3.79 -8.25 25.35
CA LEU A 292 4.76 -9.35 25.39
C LEU A 292 5.98 -9.06 24.52
N GLU A 293 5.80 -8.34 23.42
CA GLU A 293 6.86 -7.89 22.52
C GLU A 293 7.70 -6.76 23.14
N ALA A 294 7.05 -5.80 23.81
CA ALA A 294 7.74 -4.78 24.62
C ALA A 294 8.53 -5.38 25.81
N LEU A 295 8.13 -6.58 26.28
CA LEU A 295 8.83 -7.35 27.31
C LEU A 295 9.85 -8.36 26.75
N GLY A 296 10.11 -8.37 25.44
CA GLY A 296 11.09 -9.27 24.82
C GLY A 296 10.71 -10.76 24.81
N ARG A 297 9.42 -11.11 24.96
CA ARG A 297 8.91 -12.49 25.00
C ARG A 297 8.03 -12.86 23.79
N GLY A 298 7.94 -12.00 22.77
CA GLY A 298 7.09 -12.20 21.60
C GLY A 298 7.71 -13.06 20.50
N ASP A 299 7.96 -14.35 20.73
CA ASP A 299 8.88 -15.13 19.89
C ASP A 299 8.24 -15.86 18.68
N ARG A 300 6.91 -15.92 18.55
CA ARG A 300 6.25 -16.70 17.46
C ARG A 300 5.51 -15.89 16.39
N ASN A 301 4.90 -14.74 16.72
CA ASN A 301 4.10 -13.99 15.74
C ASN A 301 4.90 -12.93 14.95
N GLN A 302 6.11 -12.55 15.39
CA GLN A 302 7.00 -11.65 14.62
C GLN A 302 7.51 -12.27 13.31
N TRP A 303 7.52 -13.61 13.19
CA TRP A 303 8.07 -14.27 12.01
C TRP A 303 7.31 -13.90 10.73
N TRP A 304 5.99 -13.67 10.81
CA TRP A 304 5.20 -13.24 9.66
C TRP A 304 5.60 -11.83 9.19
N SER A 305 5.55 -10.83 10.08
CA SER A 305 5.80 -9.43 9.71
C SER A 305 7.27 -9.13 9.38
N GLN A 306 8.22 -9.85 9.99
CA GLN A 306 9.64 -9.59 9.79
C GLN A 306 10.25 -10.43 8.65
N ARG A 307 9.74 -11.64 8.40
CA ARG A 307 10.34 -12.55 7.42
C ARG A 307 9.37 -12.96 6.31
N LEU A 308 8.28 -13.64 6.66
CA LEU A 308 7.46 -14.31 5.65
C LEU A 308 6.69 -13.32 4.77
N GLY A 309 6.08 -12.29 5.35
CA GLY A 309 5.32 -11.25 4.64
C GLY A 309 6.16 -10.51 3.59
N PRO A 310 7.30 -9.90 3.98
CA PRO A 310 8.19 -9.23 3.04
C PRO A 310 8.74 -10.15 1.94
N LEU A 311 9.09 -11.40 2.28
CA LEU A 311 9.54 -12.39 1.29
C LEU A 311 8.44 -12.75 0.30
N LEU A 312 7.21 -12.95 0.78
CA LEU A 312 6.04 -13.23 -0.06
C LEU A 312 5.76 -12.04 -0.99
N LEU A 313 5.84 -10.82 -0.47
CA LEU A 313 5.68 -9.59 -1.27
C LEU A 313 6.77 -9.45 -2.34
N LEU A 314 8.03 -9.71 -2.01
CA LEU A 314 9.14 -9.71 -2.97
C LEU A 314 8.96 -10.78 -4.05
N ALA A 315 8.54 -12.00 -3.66
CA ALA A 315 8.23 -13.06 -4.60
C ALA A 315 7.08 -12.67 -5.53
N LEU A 316 6.01 -12.12 -4.99
CA LEU A 316 4.86 -11.65 -5.76
C LEU A 316 5.24 -10.51 -6.72
N LEU A 317 6.07 -9.56 -6.27
CA LEU A 317 6.64 -8.50 -7.08
C LEU A 317 7.48 -9.08 -8.23
N PHE A 318 8.33 -10.06 -7.95
CA PHE A 318 9.16 -10.72 -8.95
C PHE A 318 8.34 -11.46 -10.01
N PHE A 319 7.39 -12.29 -9.60
CA PHE A 319 6.51 -13.00 -10.53
C PHE A 319 5.61 -12.06 -11.34
N TRP A 320 5.12 -10.99 -10.71
CA TRP A 320 4.41 -9.92 -11.40
C TRP A 320 5.27 -9.31 -12.51
N TRP A 321 6.50 -8.91 -12.22
CA TRP A 321 7.40 -8.33 -13.22
C TRP A 321 7.81 -9.32 -14.31
N ILE A 322 7.90 -10.62 -14.02
CA ILE A 322 8.07 -11.64 -15.07
C ILE A 322 6.90 -11.59 -16.05
N GLY A 323 5.67 -11.58 -15.54
CA GLY A 323 4.46 -11.47 -16.36
C GLY A 323 4.45 -10.18 -17.18
N ALA A 324 4.73 -9.05 -16.54
CA ALA A 324 4.82 -7.74 -17.16
C ALA A 324 5.87 -7.66 -18.28
N CYS A 325 7.08 -8.17 -18.05
CA CYS A 325 8.13 -8.19 -19.06
C CYS A 325 7.79 -9.13 -20.24
N ARG A 326 7.11 -10.26 -19.98
CA ARG A 326 6.62 -11.16 -21.04
C ARG A 326 5.50 -10.51 -21.85
N LEU A 327 4.60 -9.77 -21.21
CA LEU A 327 3.56 -9.00 -21.89
C LEU A 327 4.15 -7.96 -22.85
N LEU A 328 5.26 -7.33 -22.46
CA LEU A 328 6.02 -6.39 -23.29
C LEU A 328 6.86 -7.07 -24.40
N GLY A 329 6.89 -8.40 -24.46
CA GLY A 329 7.70 -9.15 -25.42
C GLY A 329 9.21 -8.99 -25.22
N LEU A 330 9.66 -8.72 -23.98
CA LEU A 330 11.08 -8.54 -23.70
C LEU A 330 11.81 -9.89 -23.75
N PRO A 331 12.95 -9.98 -24.47
CA PRO A 331 13.78 -11.17 -24.42
C PRO A 331 14.33 -11.35 -23.01
N ARG A 332 14.43 -12.60 -22.53
CA ARG A 332 14.98 -12.89 -21.20
C ARG A 332 14.21 -12.17 -20.06
N ALA A 333 12.90 -12.03 -20.21
CA ALA A 333 11.99 -11.47 -19.21
C ALA A 333 12.33 -11.77 -17.73
N PRO A 334 12.65 -13.02 -17.30
CA PRO A 334 12.97 -13.27 -15.90
C PRO A 334 14.22 -12.56 -15.39
N TRP A 335 15.25 -12.40 -16.22
CA TRP A 335 16.48 -11.71 -15.84
C TRP A 335 16.26 -10.20 -15.73
N ILE A 336 15.45 -9.64 -16.63
CA ILE A 336 15.07 -8.22 -16.57
C ILE A 336 14.24 -7.96 -15.31
N ALA A 337 13.23 -8.79 -15.05
CA ALA A 337 12.41 -8.70 -13.84
C ALA A 337 13.26 -8.80 -12.57
N LEU A 338 14.21 -9.73 -12.52
CA LEU A 338 15.14 -9.87 -11.39
C LEU A 338 15.95 -8.59 -11.19
N ALA A 339 16.55 -8.05 -12.26
CA ALA A 339 17.32 -6.81 -12.19
C ALA A 339 16.47 -5.64 -11.69
N MET A 340 15.23 -5.50 -12.17
CA MET A 340 14.31 -4.45 -11.73
C MET A 340 14.00 -4.54 -10.23
N VAL A 341 13.68 -5.74 -9.74
CA VAL A 341 13.37 -5.96 -8.32
C VAL A 341 14.60 -5.71 -7.45
N VAL A 342 15.77 -6.18 -7.87
CA VAL A 342 17.03 -5.95 -7.14
C VAL A 342 17.37 -4.46 -7.09
N ILE A 343 17.36 -3.76 -8.23
CA ILE A 343 17.65 -2.32 -8.29
C ILE A 343 16.63 -1.54 -7.46
N GLY A 344 15.33 -1.84 -7.61
CA GLY A 344 14.27 -1.21 -6.83
C GLY A 344 14.44 -1.42 -5.33
N SER A 345 14.83 -2.63 -4.90
CA SER A 345 15.08 -2.96 -3.50
C SER A 345 16.34 -2.28 -2.95
N LEU A 346 17.41 -2.20 -3.74
CA LEU A 346 18.63 -1.50 -3.35
C LEU A 346 18.41 0.00 -3.19
N LEU A 347 17.70 0.63 -4.13
CA LEU A 347 17.30 2.03 -4.03
C LEU A 347 16.38 2.26 -2.83
N ALA A 348 15.46 1.32 -2.56
CA ALA A 348 14.61 1.37 -1.38
C ALA A 348 15.41 1.37 -0.08
N MET A 349 16.38 0.47 0.05
CA MET A 349 17.28 0.43 1.19
C MET A 349 18.15 1.68 1.31
N ALA A 350 18.64 2.23 0.20
CA ALA A 350 19.42 3.46 0.19
C ALA A 350 18.62 4.66 0.72
N LEU A 351 17.35 4.78 0.33
CA LEU A 351 16.46 5.87 0.74
C LEU A 351 16.01 5.74 2.21
N LEU A 352 15.87 4.52 2.73
CA LEU A 352 15.50 4.26 4.12
C LEU A 352 16.69 4.35 5.10
N GLY A 353 17.90 4.53 4.58
CA GLY A 353 19.12 4.77 5.36
C GLY A 353 19.72 3.51 6.00
N PRO A 354 20.94 3.64 6.56
CA PRO A 354 21.74 2.51 7.07
C PRO A 354 21.12 1.79 8.27
N GLU A 355 20.26 2.46 9.04
CA GLU A 355 19.58 1.84 10.20
C GLU A 355 18.61 0.73 9.78
N SER A 356 17.95 0.90 8.63
CA SER A 356 17.06 -0.12 8.07
C SER A 356 17.84 -1.37 7.64
N ILE A 357 19.03 -1.16 7.09
CA ILE A 357 19.96 -2.24 6.71
C ILE A 357 20.50 -2.94 7.97
N ARG A 358 20.88 -2.18 9.01
CA ARG A 358 21.31 -2.75 10.29
C ARG A 358 20.22 -3.61 10.91
N MET A 359 18.96 -3.17 10.94
CA MET A 359 17.85 -3.97 11.45
C MET A 359 17.61 -5.26 10.65
N MET A 360 17.81 -5.23 9.33
CA MET A 360 17.70 -6.44 8.51
C MET A 360 18.88 -7.41 8.69
N LEU A 361 20.10 -6.87 8.86
CA LEU A 361 21.34 -7.65 8.97
C LEU A 361 21.67 -8.07 10.39
N SER A 362 21.12 -7.42 11.41
CA SER A 362 21.25 -7.81 12.81
C SER A 362 20.40 -9.06 13.07
N ARG A 363 20.84 -10.19 12.51
CA ARG A 363 20.57 -11.51 13.08
C ARG A 363 21.38 -11.59 14.36
N ARG A 364 20.79 -11.23 15.49
CA ARG A 364 21.11 -11.75 16.83
C ARG A 364 20.28 -11.06 17.88
#